data_AF-A0A0F0HV82-F1
#
_entry.id   AF-A0A0F0HV82-F1
#
_cell.length_a   1.000
_cell.length_b   1.000
_cell.length_c   1.000
_cell.angle_alpha   90.00
_cell.angle_beta   90.00
_cell.angle_gamma   90.00
#
_symmetry.space_group_name_H-M   'P 1'
#
loop_
_entity.id
_entity.type
_entity.pdbx_description
1 polymer ?
#
loop_
_entity_poly.entity_id
_entity_poly.type
_entity_poly.pdbx_seq_one_letter_code
_entity_poly.pdbx_strand_id
1 'polypeptide(L)'
;MARLCAALDRALPDTVLGHRRQDPSPASPYTAAWGSSPRTVLKCGIDRPDYLNDDPLTSAPEVNDVQFGMGPDGHGGYRFVTTLRKAYVEITVPKGAYPNYIDPLSSLTDAIKSTVPDGL
;
A
#
# COMPACT_ATOMS: atom_id res chain seq x y z
N MET A 1 -14.54 5.65 6.58
CA MET A 1 -13.28 4.89 6.43
C MET A 1 -13.48 3.39 6.47
N ALA A 2 -14.10 2.82 7.51
CA ALA A 2 -14.36 1.36 7.60
C ALA A 2 -14.94 0.73 6.31
N ARG A 3 -15.96 1.35 5.71
CA ARG A 3 -16.58 0.86 4.45
C ARG A 3 -15.64 0.88 3.25
N LEU A 4 -14.73 1.86 3.16
CA LEU A 4 -13.75 1.95 2.07
C LEU A 4 -12.69 0.85 2.23
N CYS A 5 -12.16 0.67 3.43
CA CYS A 5 -11.17 -0.39 3.69
C CYS A 5 -11.76 -1.79 3.51
N ALA A 6 -12.99 -2.04 3.96
CA ALA A 6 -13.68 -3.30 3.69
C ALA A 6 -14.02 -3.52 2.20
N ALA A 7 -14.15 -2.45 1.41
CA ALA A 7 -14.29 -2.57 -0.05
C ALA A 7 -12.95 -2.89 -0.70
N LEU A 8 -11.88 -2.18 -0.31
CA LEU A 8 -10.52 -2.43 -0.75
C LEU A 8 -10.11 -3.87 -0.45
N ASP A 9 -10.27 -4.30 0.79
CA ASP A 9 -9.95 -5.65 1.26
C ASP A 9 -10.52 -6.76 0.36
N ARG A 10 -11.76 -6.58 -0.12
CA ARG A 10 -12.43 -7.53 -1.03
C ARG A 10 -11.98 -7.42 -2.49
N ALA A 11 -11.48 -6.25 -2.90
CA ALA A 11 -11.00 -6.00 -4.26
C ALA A 11 -9.52 -6.31 -4.44
N LEU A 12 -8.77 -6.46 -3.33
CA LEU A 12 -7.34 -6.79 -3.37
C LEU A 12 -7.10 -8.12 -4.08
N PRO A 13 -6.02 -8.21 -4.89
CA PRO A 13 -5.74 -9.42 -5.64
C PRO A 13 -5.27 -10.56 -4.73
N ASP A 14 -5.62 -11.79 -5.11
CA ASP A 14 -5.13 -13.00 -4.44
C ASP A 14 -3.62 -13.20 -4.58
N THR A 15 -3.00 -12.53 -5.56
CA THR A 15 -1.54 -12.60 -5.82
C THR A 15 -0.97 -11.24 -6.18
N VAL A 16 0.23 -10.96 -5.68
CA VAL A 16 1.07 -9.82 -6.11
C VAL A 16 2.38 -10.39 -6.63
N LEU A 17 2.68 -10.16 -7.91
CA LEU A 17 3.92 -10.62 -8.56
C LEU A 17 4.23 -12.12 -8.30
N GLY A 18 3.20 -12.97 -8.36
CA GLY A 18 3.33 -14.41 -8.11
C GLY A 18 3.31 -14.85 -6.63
N HIS A 19 3.35 -13.91 -5.69
CA HIS A 19 3.22 -14.20 -4.26
C HIS A 19 1.77 -14.19 -3.82
N ARG A 20 1.28 -15.30 -3.26
CA ARG A 20 -0.11 -15.42 -2.76
C ARG A 20 -0.36 -14.55 -1.54
N ARG A 21 -1.59 -14.05 -1.42
CA ARG A 21 -2.11 -13.36 -0.26
C ARG A 21 -2.11 -14.28 0.97
N GLN A 22 -1.60 -13.76 2.08
CA GLN A 22 -1.43 -14.43 3.37
C GLN A 22 -1.61 -13.40 4.49
N ASP A 23 -2.87 -13.09 4.80
CA ASP A 23 -3.20 -12.03 5.73
C ASP A 23 -2.72 -12.33 7.16
N PRO A 24 -2.34 -11.29 7.94
CA PRO A 24 -2.00 -11.45 9.34
C PRO A 24 -3.19 -11.94 10.17
N SER A 25 -2.89 -12.66 11.27
CA SER A 25 -3.88 -13.05 12.27
C SER A 25 -3.82 -12.08 13.48
N PRO A 26 -4.96 -11.63 14.01
CA PRO A 26 -6.32 -11.90 13.53
C PRO A 26 -6.65 -11.17 12.22
N ALA A 27 -7.49 -11.79 11.39
CA ALA A 27 -7.94 -11.20 10.13
C ALA A 27 -8.68 -9.87 10.39
N SER A 28 -8.44 -8.88 9.52
CA SER A 28 -8.95 -7.53 9.67
C SER A 28 -9.19 -6.91 8.29
N PRO A 29 -10.33 -6.21 8.07
CA PRO A 29 -10.58 -5.51 6.81
C PRO A 29 -9.65 -4.30 6.58
N TYR A 30 -8.74 -4.02 7.51
CA TYR A 30 -7.78 -2.93 7.44
C TYR A 30 -6.37 -3.41 7.08
N THR A 31 -6.14 -4.72 6.94
CA THR A 31 -4.79 -5.25 6.72
C THR A 31 -4.80 -6.46 5.80
N ALA A 32 -3.91 -6.43 4.82
CA ALA A 32 -3.61 -7.56 3.94
C ALA A 32 -2.10 -7.77 3.83
N ALA A 33 -1.67 -8.97 3.49
CA ALA A 33 -0.26 -9.23 3.23
C ALA A 33 -0.07 -10.28 2.15
N TRP A 34 1.11 -10.29 1.52
CA TRP A 34 1.49 -11.28 0.51
C TRP A 34 2.75 -12.02 0.94
N GLY A 35 2.83 -13.30 0.55
CA GLY A 35 3.89 -14.22 0.92
C GLY A 35 5.23 -13.99 0.21
N SER A 36 5.60 -12.74 -0.08
CA SER A 36 6.99 -12.38 -0.35
C SER A 36 7.85 -12.67 0.89
N SER A 37 9.16 -12.83 0.69
CA SER A 37 10.08 -13.14 1.77
C SER A 37 11.26 -12.16 1.74
N PRO A 38 11.20 -11.04 2.49
CA PRO A 38 10.23 -10.74 3.56
C PRO A 38 8.85 -10.28 3.06
N ARG A 39 7.82 -10.38 3.92
CA ARG A 39 6.41 -10.15 3.55
C ARG A 39 6.12 -8.68 3.27
N THR A 40 5.39 -8.45 2.19
CA THR A 40 4.77 -7.16 1.85
C THR A 40 3.43 -7.03 2.57
N VAL A 41 3.19 -5.89 3.20
CA VAL A 41 2.00 -5.63 4.01
C VAL A 41 1.30 -4.38 3.53
N LEU A 42 -0.02 -4.43 3.42
CA LEU A 42 -0.89 -3.28 3.16
C LEU A 42 -1.73 -2.97 4.40
N LYS A 43 -1.81 -1.69 4.75
CA LYS A 43 -2.71 -1.17 5.79
C LYS A 43 -3.60 -0.08 5.21
N CYS A 44 -4.90 -0.15 5.47
CA CYS A 44 -5.86 0.85 5.02
C CYS A 44 -6.41 1.68 6.18
N GLY A 45 -6.59 2.98 5.94
CA GLY A 45 -7.22 3.89 6.89
C GLY A 45 -6.30 4.31 8.03
N ILE A 46 -4.98 4.33 7.77
CA ILE A 46 -4.02 4.88 8.72
C ILE A 46 -4.16 6.40 8.81
N ASP A 47 -3.66 6.99 9.90
CA ASP A 47 -3.43 8.43 9.96
C ASP A 47 -2.34 8.83 8.96
N ARG A 48 -2.37 10.09 8.49
CA ARG A 48 -1.34 10.61 7.57
C ARG A 48 0.02 10.55 8.28
N PRO A 49 1.01 9.79 7.78
CA PRO A 49 2.30 9.71 8.44
C PRO A 49 3.08 11.02 8.38
N ASP A 50 3.84 11.32 9.44
CA ASP A 50 4.62 12.55 9.56
C ASP A 50 5.71 12.68 8.48
N TYR A 51 6.25 11.54 7.99
CA TYR A 51 7.25 11.55 6.92
C TYR A 51 6.72 12.15 5.61
N LEU A 52 5.40 12.32 5.48
CA LEU A 52 4.79 13.02 4.36
C LEU A 52 4.76 14.55 4.51
N ASN A 53 5.36 15.11 5.57
CA ASN A 53 5.44 16.55 5.78
C ASN A 53 6.78 17.15 5.30
N ASP A 54 7.84 16.34 5.23
CA ASP A 54 9.22 16.80 4.99
C ASP A 54 9.63 16.83 3.50
N ASP A 55 8.65 16.85 2.59
CA ASP A 55 8.73 16.68 1.11
C ASP A 55 8.31 15.27 0.62
N PRO A 56 6.99 14.97 0.67
CA PRO A 56 6.45 13.66 0.29
C PRO A 56 6.58 13.34 -1.21
N LEU A 57 6.84 14.34 -2.06
CA LEU A 57 6.68 14.24 -3.51
C LEU A 57 7.99 14.18 -4.29
N THR A 58 9.12 14.61 -3.70
CA THR A 58 10.41 14.67 -4.40
C THR A 58 10.97 13.30 -4.84
N SER A 59 10.30 12.19 -4.53
CA SER A 59 10.50 10.89 -5.19
C SER A 59 9.22 10.04 -5.17
N ALA A 60 8.05 10.68 -5.19
CA ALA A 60 6.76 10.00 -5.14
C ALA A 60 6.47 9.25 -6.45
N PRO A 61 6.38 7.91 -6.45
CA PRO A 61 5.91 7.21 -7.64
C PRO A 61 4.42 7.50 -7.86
N GLU A 62 4.07 7.76 -9.11
CA GLU A 62 2.70 7.65 -9.58
C GLU A 62 2.60 6.36 -10.42
N VAL A 63 1.63 5.52 -10.08
CA VAL A 63 1.37 4.26 -10.79
C VAL A 63 -0.13 4.25 -11.08
N ASN A 64 -0.55 3.95 -12.31
CA ASN A 64 -1.96 3.88 -12.74
C ASN A 64 -2.87 5.04 -12.21
N ASP A 65 -2.38 6.28 -12.26
CA ASP A 65 -3.03 7.50 -11.74
C ASP A 65 -3.27 7.48 -10.21
N VAL A 66 -2.44 6.77 -9.46
CA VAL A 66 -2.43 6.79 -8.00
C VAL A 66 -1.08 7.27 -7.53
N GLN A 67 -1.11 8.44 -6.90
CA GLN A 67 0.08 9.07 -6.35
C GLN A 67 0.42 8.50 -4.97
N PHE A 68 1.69 8.18 -4.77
CA PHE A 68 2.19 7.67 -3.50
C PHE A 68 3.28 8.58 -2.94
N GLY A 69 3.13 9.00 -1.70
CA GLY A 69 4.28 9.46 -0.93
C GLY A 69 5.16 8.28 -0.53
N MET A 70 6.48 8.47 -0.55
CA MET A 70 7.47 7.43 -0.31
C MET A 70 8.34 7.78 0.89
N GLY A 71 8.64 6.79 1.74
CA GLY A 71 9.55 6.94 2.86
C GLY A 71 10.29 5.63 3.18
N PRO A 72 11.46 5.68 3.82
CA PRO A 72 12.16 4.48 4.25
C PRO A 72 11.37 3.74 5.34
N ASP A 73 11.45 2.40 5.37
CA ASP A 73 10.81 1.59 6.42
C ASP A 73 11.62 1.50 7.72
N GLY A 74 12.88 1.98 7.72
CA GLY A 74 13.85 1.90 8.82
C GLY A 74 14.76 0.68 8.78
N HIS A 75 14.52 -0.26 7.85
CA HIS A 75 15.21 -1.55 7.73
C HIS A 75 15.75 -1.79 6.31
N GLY A 76 15.83 -0.73 5.51
CA GLY A 76 16.36 -0.75 4.14
C GLY A 76 15.33 -1.09 3.06
N GLY A 77 14.05 -1.23 3.42
CA GLY A 77 12.92 -1.23 2.52
C GLY A 77 12.22 0.13 2.50
N TYR A 78 10.99 0.15 1.98
CA TYR A 78 10.22 1.37 1.78
C TYR A 78 8.76 1.21 2.20
N ARG A 79 8.14 2.34 2.54
CA ARG A 79 6.72 2.52 2.76
C ARG A 79 6.17 3.49 1.72
N PHE A 80 5.04 3.13 1.13
CA PHE A 80 4.31 3.93 0.15
C PHE A 80 2.94 4.25 0.70
N VAL A 81 2.57 5.52 0.76
CA VAL A 81 1.23 5.94 1.19
C VAL A 81 0.53 6.65 0.06
N THR A 82 -0.68 6.21 -0.27
CA THR A 82 -1.51 6.92 -1.24
C THR A 82 -1.83 8.33 -0.76
N THR A 83 -1.58 9.32 -1.59
CA THR A 83 -2.00 10.71 -1.35
C THR A 83 -3.29 11.01 -2.10
N LEU A 84 -3.91 12.17 -1.79
CA LEU A 84 -5.08 12.71 -2.50
C LEU A 84 -6.34 11.82 -2.47
N ARG A 85 -6.44 10.86 -1.55
CA ARG A 85 -7.58 9.93 -1.42
C ARG A 85 -8.29 10.07 -0.08
N LYS A 86 -9.55 9.63 -0.03
CA LYS A 86 -10.39 9.71 1.19
C LYS A 86 -9.84 8.88 2.37
N ALA A 87 -9.07 7.84 2.10
CA ALA A 87 -8.35 7.07 3.11
C ALA A 87 -6.88 6.91 2.70
N TYR A 88 -5.96 6.99 3.66
CA TYR A 88 -4.56 6.67 3.42
C TYR A 88 -4.36 5.15 3.43
N VAL A 89 -3.78 4.63 2.35
CA VAL A 89 -3.38 3.23 2.22
C VAL A 89 -1.87 3.17 2.22
N GLU A 90 -1.29 2.52 3.22
CA GLU A 90 0.15 2.29 3.33
C GLU A 90 0.50 0.89 2.80
N ILE A 91 1.54 0.81 1.99
CA ILE A 91 2.14 -0.44 1.52
C ILE A 91 3.59 -0.45 1.98
N THR A 92 3.93 -1.41 2.83
CA THR A 92 5.31 -1.65 3.26
C THR A 92 5.93 -2.76 2.42
N VAL A 93 7.04 -2.44 1.75
CA VAL A 93 7.83 -3.35 0.93
C VAL A 93 9.22 -3.47 1.57
N PRO A 94 9.46 -4.53 2.36
CA PRO A 94 10.76 -4.72 2.99
C PRO A 94 11.88 -4.95 1.97
N LYS A 95 13.12 -4.69 2.41
CA LYS A 95 14.32 -5.02 1.63
C LYS A 95 14.31 -6.50 1.22
N GLY A 96 14.50 -6.75 -0.08
CA GLY A 96 14.57 -8.11 -0.62
C GLY A 96 13.22 -8.80 -0.85
N ALA A 97 12.10 -8.15 -0.56
CA ALA A 97 10.77 -8.69 -0.88
C ALA A 97 10.57 -8.86 -2.39
N TYR A 98 11.12 -7.94 -3.19
CA TYR A 98 11.12 -7.95 -4.65
C TYR A 98 12.44 -7.38 -5.19
N PRO A 99 12.80 -7.64 -6.46
CA PRO A 99 13.96 -7.00 -7.10
C PRO A 99 13.88 -5.47 -7.11
N ASN A 100 12.68 -4.93 -7.30
CA ASN A 100 12.42 -3.49 -7.23
C ASN A 100 11.20 -3.22 -6.34
N TYR A 101 11.31 -2.22 -5.46
CA TYR A 101 10.32 -1.96 -4.40
C TYR A 101 9.02 -1.34 -4.92
N ILE A 102 9.03 -0.76 -6.13
CA ILE A 102 7.86 -0.11 -6.75
C ILE A 102 6.95 -1.14 -7.45
N ASP A 103 7.52 -2.23 -7.98
CA ASP A 103 6.80 -3.25 -8.75
C ASP A 103 5.47 -3.72 -8.13
N PRO A 104 5.37 -4.05 -6.82
CA PRO A 104 4.12 -4.52 -6.23
C PRO A 104 2.99 -3.48 -6.27
N LEU A 105 3.30 -2.18 -6.35
CA LEU A 105 2.29 -1.12 -6.42
C LEU A 105 1.41 -1.28 -7.65
N SER A 106 1.98 -1.72 -8.78
CA SER A 106 1.23 -1.95 -10.03
C SER A 106 0.11 -2.98 -9.88
N SER A 107 0.29 -3.99 -9.03
CA SER A 107 -0.72 -5.03 -8.78
C SER A 107 -1.83 -4.58 -7.83
N LEU A 108 -1.57 -3.56 -7.01
CA LEU A 108 -2.47 -3.11 -5.95
C LEU A 108 -3.29 -1.87 -6.36
N THR A 109 -2.76 -1.11 -7.30
CA THR A 109 -3.27 0.22 -7.60
C THR A 109 -4.69 0.21 -8.15
N ASP A 110 -5.05 -0.73 -9.02
CA ASP A 110 -6.40 -0.77 -9.60
C ASP A 110 -7.48 -1.04 -8.54
N ALA A 111 -7.18 -1.91 -7.56
CA ALA A 111 -8.04 -2.17 -6.41
C ALA A 111 -8.19 -0.91 -5.53
N ILE A 112 -7.09 -0.18 -5.29
CA ILE A 112 -7.14 1.08 -4.54
C ILE A 112 -7.94 2.13 -5.30
N LYS A 113 -7.69 2.29 -6.61
CA LYS A 113 -8.35 3.26 -7.48
C LYS A 113 -9.86 3.11 -7.47
N SER A 114 -10.34 1.87 -7.58
CA SER A 114 -11.76 1.54 -7.66
C SER A 114 -12.50 1.60 -6.31
N THR A 115 -11.80 1.52 -5.18
CA THR A 115 -12.45 1.37 -3.86
C THR A 115 -12.23 2.53 -2.90
N VAL A 116 -11.13 3.29 -3.04
CA VAL A 116 -10.77 4.40 -2.16
C VAL A 116 -10.72 5.69 -2.98
N PRO A 117 -11.85 6.35 -3.27
CA PRO A 117 -11.90 7.47 -4.21
C PRO A 117 -11.08 8.67 -3.75
N ASP A 118 -10.85 9.59 -4.68
CA ASP A 118 -10.14 10.84 -4.44
C ASP A 118 -10.82 11.68 -3.35
N GLY A 119 -9.99 12.37 -2.56
CA GLY A 119 -10.39 13.10 -1.36
C GLY A 119 -10.58 14.60 -1.54
N LEU A 120 -10.33 15.13 -2.74
CA LEU A 120 -10.58 16.54 -3.10
C LEU A 120 -12.06 16.81 -3.36
#